data_AF-A0A6L7GF93-F1
#
_entry.id   AF-A0A6L7GF93-F1
#
_cell.length_a   1.000
_cell.length_b   1.000
_cell.length_c   1.000
_cell.angle_alpha   90.00
_cell.angle_beta   90.00
_cell.angle_gamma   90.00
#
_symmetry.space_group_name_H-M   'P 1'
#
loop_
_entity.id
_entity.type
_entity.pdbx_description
1 polymer ?
#
loop_
_entity_poly.entity_id
_entity_poly.type
_entity_poly.pdbx_seq_one_letter_code
_entity_poly.pdbx_strand_id
1 'polypeptide(L)'
;MMPFEFTPQLIAILGVAGMLGWVATTWIRVRHGYPLDGAWGQAIYPKSDAEAQERVVRLTQENTQLRTELGSVKDRVAVVERIVTDSGYGLTQEIEKLRDDRSATAPLHAVNAKGAA
;
A
#
# COMPACT_ATOMS: atom_id res chain seq x y z
N MET A 1 40.66 -23.98 53.78
CA MET A 1 41.02 -25.26 53.12
C MET A 1 39.84 -25.64 52.22
N MET A 2 39.96 -25.39 50.91
CA MET A 2 38.90 -25.75 49.96
C MET A 2 39.20 -27.15 49.40
N PRO A 3 38.28 -28.13 49.48
CA PRO A 3 38.56 -29.54 49.30
C PRO A 3 38.41 -30.04 47.85
N PHE A 4 38.93 -29.30 46.87
CA PHE A 4 38.85 -29.71 45.46
C PHE A 4 40.14 -29.35 44.72
N GLU A 5 40.99 -30.34 44.47
CA GLU A 5 42.12 -30.17 43.56
C GLU A 5 41.58 -30.22 42.13
N PHE A 6 41.40 -29.04 41.51
CA PHE A 6 41.08 -28.93 40.10
C PHE A 6 42.30 -29.36 39.28
N THR A 7 42.39 -30.67 39.07
CA THR A 7 43.46 -31.22 38.26
C THR A 7 43.37 -30.67 36.82
N PRO A 8 44.50 -30.37 36.17
CA PRO A 8 44.51 -29.80 34.82
C PRO A 8 43.71 -30.65 33.81
N GLN A 9 43.74 -31.98 33.96
CA GLN A 9 42.93 -32.88 33.12
C GLN A 9 41.42 -32.64 33.25
N LEU A 10 40.91 -32.36 34.45
CA LEU A 10 39.47 -32.16 34.68
C LEU A 10 39.00 -30.83 34.07
N ILE A 11 39.83 -29.78 34.16
CA ILE A 11 39.56 -28.49 33.51
C ILE A 11 39.53 -28.64 31.99
N ALA A 12 40.50 -29.37 31.42
CA ALA A 12 40.58 -29.60 29.98
C ALA A 12 39.34 -30.34 29.45
N ILE A 13 38.91 -31.40 30.14
CA ILE A 13 37.73 -32.18 29.76
C ILE A 13 36.46 -31.32 29.80
N LEU A 14 36.27 -30.54 30.86
CA LEU A 14 35.11 -29.65 30.98
C LEU A 14 35.11 -28.55 29.91
N GLY A 15 36.27 -27.99 29.58
CA GLY A 15 36.40 -26.99 28.52
C GLY A 15 36.00 -27.54 27.14
N VAL A 16 36.49 -28.73 26.80
CA VAL A 16 36.15 -29.38 25.52
C VAL A 16 34.67 -29.80 25.48
N ALA A 17 34.15 -30.38 26.57
CA ALA A 17 32.74 -30.75 26.66
C ALA A 17 31.79 -29.55 26.53
N GLY A 18 32.15 -28.41 27.15
CA GLY A 18 31.40 -27.16 27.01
C GLY A 18 31.40 -26.61 25.58
N MET A 19 32.55 -26.66 24.89
CA MET A 19 32.66 -26.22 23.50
C MET A 19 31.84 -27.12 22.56
N LEU A 20 31.91 -28.44 22.72
CA LEU A 20 31.10 -29.38 21.93
C LEU A 20 29.60 -29.20 22.19
N GLY A 21 29.20 -28.95 23.43
CA GLY A 21 27.81 -28.62 23.78
C GLY A 21 27.33 -27.33 23.08
N TRP A 22 28.14 -26.29 23.03
CA TRP A 22 27.79 -25.04 22.35
C TRP A 22 27.68 -25.21 20.82
N VAL A 23 28.59 -25.96 20.21
CA VAL A 23 28.51 -26.28 18.77
C VAL A 23 27.29 -27.13 18.46
N ALA A 24 27.00 -28.15 19.28
CA ALA A 24 25.82 -29.01 19.11
C ALA A 24 24.51 -28.20 19.21
N THR A 25 24.39 -27.29 20.18
CA THR A 25 23.20 -26.43 20.31
C THR A 25 23.04 -25.48 19.12
N THR A 26 24.15 -24.93 18.62
CA THR A 26 24.15 -24.09 17.41
C THR A 26 23.76 -24.91 16.18
N TRP A 27 24.25 -26.15 16.05
CA TRP A 27 23.91 -27.04 14.95
C TRP A 27 22.43 -27.44 14.95
N ILE A 28 21.87 -27.74 16.13
CA ILE A 28 20.44 -28.03 16.31
C ILE A 28 19.61 -26.81 15.93
N ARG A 29 19.99 -25.61 16.37
CA ARG A 29 19.29 -24.36 16.07
C ARG A 29 19.27 -24.06 14.56
N VAL A 30 20.41 -24.23 13.90
CA VAL A 30 20.55 -24.08 12.44
C VAL A 30 19.71 -25.10 11.68
N ARG A 31 19.66 -26.35 12.15
CA ARG A 31 18.90 -27.41 11.48
C ARG A 31 17.38 -27.28 11.68
N HIS A 32 16.93 -26.71 12.80
CA HIS A 32 15.52 -26.46 13.12
C HIS A 32 15.02 -25.08 12.66
N GLY A 33 15.84 -24.31 11.93
CA GLY A 33 15.40 -23.06 11.28
C GLY A 33 15.19 -21.89 12.23
N TYR A 34 15.73 -21.93 13.45
CA TYR A 34 15.71 -20.77 14.34
C TYR A 34 16.76 -19.75 13.86
N PRO A 35 16.38 -18.46 13.71
CA PRO A 35 17.31 -17.43 13.27
C PRO A 35 18.49 -17.37 14.25
N LEU A 36 19.71 -17.37 13.69
CA LEU A 36 20.89 -17.04 14.47
C LEU A 36 20.89 -15.52 14.62
N ASP A 37 20.29 -15.03 15.71
CA ASP A 37 20.42 -13.64 16.11
C ASP A 37 21.91 -13.38 16.34
N GLY A 38 22.53 -12.60 15.45
CA GLY A 38 23.84 -12.05 15.69
C GLY A 38 23.80 -11.25 16.99
N ALA A 39 24.92 -11.19 17.72
CA ALA A 39 25.04 -10.49 19.00
C ALA A 39 24.71 -8.98 18.97
N TRP A 40 24.26 -8.46 17.83
CA TRP A 40 23.85 -7.08 17.55
C TRP A 40 22.53 -6.99 16.77
N GLY A 41 21.59 -7.92 17.00
CA GLY A 41 20.20 -7.78 16.54
C GLY A 41 19.98 -7.84 15.01
N GLN A 42 20.99 -8.20 14.24
CA GLN A 42 20.82 -8.58 12.85
C GLN A 42 20.56 -10.08 12.81
N ALA A 43 19.29 -10.44 12.61
CA ALA A 43 18.93 -11.77 12.14
C ALA A 43 19.61 -11.97 10.78
N ILE A 44 20.76 -12.65 10.78
CA ILE A 44 21.28 -13.19 9.53
C ILE A 44 20.27 -14.27 9.17
N TYR A 45 19.44 -13.99 8.18
CA TYR A 45 18.59 -14.95 7.51
C TYR A 45 19.42 -15.59 6.39
N PRO A 46 20.15 -16.72 6.61
CA PRO A 46 20.52 -17.56 5.49
C PRO A 46 19.30 -18.41 5.17
N LYS A 47 18.80 -18.31 3.93
CA LYS A 47 17.71 -19.08 3.30
C LYS A 47 16.33 -18.39 3.25
N SER A 48 16.23 -17.39 2.38
CA SER A 48 14.98 -17.11 1.65
C SER A 48 15.20 -16.41 0.30
N ASP A 49 16.40 -16.42 -0.29
CA ASP A 49 16.67 -15.65 -1.52
C ASP A 49 15.78 -16.04 -2.71
N ALA A 50 15.40 -17.31 -2.89
CA ALA A 50 14.51 -17.70 -3.99
C ALA A 50 13.05 -17.25 -3.74
N GLU A 51 12.47 -17.59 -2.59
CA GLU A 51 11.08 -17.23 -2.28
C GLU A 51 10.88 -15.73 -1.99
N ALA A 52 11.88 -15.04 -1.44
CA ALA A 52 11.83 -13.60 -1.22
C ALA A 52 11.97 -12.84 -2.54
N GLN A 53 12.84 -13.29 -3.46
CA GLN A 53 12.91 -12.71 -4.81
C GLN A 53 11.62 -12.97 -5.60
N GLU A 54 11.04 -14.17 -5.51
CA GLU A 54 9.73 -14.46 -6.13
C GLU A 54 8.60 -13.58 -5.57
N ARG A 55 8.59 -13.32 -4.25
CA ARG A 55 7.65 -12.37 -3.63
C ARG A 55 7.88 -10.94 -4.08
N VAL A 56 9.14 -10.50 -4.23
CA VAL A 56 9.46 -9.16 -4.75
C VAL A 56 9.01 -9.02 -6.20
N VAL A 57 9.16 -10.05 -7.02
CA VAL A 57 8.65 -10.05 -8.41
C VAL A 57 7.13 -9.99 -8.42
N ARG A 58 6.43 -10.80 -7.60
CA ARG A 58 4.95 -10.75 -7.52
C ARG A 58 4.42 -9.42 -7.00
N LEU A 59 5.02 -8.86 -5.95
CA LEU A 59 4.65 -7.54 -5.42
C LEU A 59 4.93 -6.43 -6.43
N THR A 60 6.00 -6.53 -7.23
CA THR A 60 6.29 -5.56 -8.29
C THR A 60 5.23 -5.64 -9.39
N GLN A 61 4.80 -6.84 -9.77
CA GLN A 61 3.71 -7.06 -10.72
C GLN A 61 2.38 -6.50 -10.20
N GLU A 62 2.04 -6.75 -8.93
CA GLU A 62 0.85 -6.19 -8.28
C GLU A 62 0.89 -4.65 -8.24
N ASN A 63 2.05 -4.06 -7.96
CA ASN A 63 2.21 -2.60 -8.01
C ASN A 63 2.01 -2.01 -9.41
N THR A 64 2.50 -2.68 -10.46
CA THR A 64 2.23 -2.24 -11.84
C THR A 64 0.75 -2.35 -12.20
N GLN A 65 0.08 -3.42 -11.79
CA GLN A 65 -1.36 -3.60 -12.04
C GLN A 65 -2.19 -2.53 -11.32
N LEU A 66 -1.92 -2.28 -10.04
CA LEU A 66 -2.60 -1.24 -9.26
C LEU A 66 -2.40 0.15 -9.88
N ARG A 67 -1.21 0.43 -10.44
CA ARG A 67 -0.94 1.70 -11.14
C ARG A 67 -1.75 1.82 -12.44
N THR A 68 -1.93 0.72 -13.18
CA THR A 68 -2.80 0.70 -14.36
C THR A 68 -4.27 0.89 -13.99
N GLU A 69 -4.74 0.21 -12.94
CA GLU A 69 -6.11 0.37 -12.44
C GLU A 69 -6.36 1.81 -11.95
N LEU A 70 -5.42 2.39 -11.20
CA LEU A 70 -5.48 3.77 -10.74
C LEU A 70 -5.50 4.77 -11.90
N GLY A 71 -4.74 4.50 -12.98
CA GLY A 71 -4.78 5.30 -14.21
C GLY A 71 -6.18 5.31 -14.84
N SER A 72 -6.81 4.14 -14.97
CA SER A 72 -8.16 4.02 -15.55
C SER A 72 -9.23 4.77 -14.72
N VAL A 73 -9.10 4.75 -13.38
CA VAL A 73 -10.00 5.50 -12.49
C VAL A 73 -9.78 7.00 -12.65
N LYS A 74 -8.52 7.45 -12.72
CA LYS A 74 -8.18 8.86 -12.92
C LYS A 74 -8.75 9.40 -14.24
N ASP A 75 -8.64 8.65 -15.34
CA ASP A 75 -9.18 9.05 -16.64
C ASP A 75 -10.70 9.22 -16.60
N ARG A 76 -11.40 8.29 -15.92
CA ARG A 76 -12.85 8.39 -15.72
C ARG A 76 -13.24 9.57 -14.85
N VAL A 77 -12.49 9.85 -13.78
CA VAL A 77 -12.73 11.01 -12.93
C VAL A 77 -12.56 12.30 -13.73
N ALA A 78 -11.55 12.41 -14.60
CA ALA A 78 -11.36 13.57 -15.47
C ALA A 78 -12.52 13.75 -16.47
N VAL A 79 -13.07 12.65 -17.01
CA VAL A 79 -14.28 12.71 -17.85
C VAL A 79 -15.49 13.18 -17.06
N VAL A 80 -15.68 12.67 -15.84
CA VAL A 80 -16.78 13.09 -14.95
C VAL A 80 -16.64 14.57 -14.58
N GLU A 81 -15.45 15.02 -14.23
CA GLU A 81 -15.15 16.44 -13.95
C GLU A 81 -15.56 17.31 -15.13
N ARG A 82 -15.15 16.95 -16.35
CA ARG A 82 -15.56 17.67 -17.56
C ARG A 82 -17.08 17.71 -17.74
N ILE A 83 -17.77 16.57 -17.60
CA ILE A 83 -19.24 16.51 -17.76
C ILE A 83 -19.93 17.41 -16.74
N VAL A 84 -19.53 17.35 -15.48
CA VAL A 84 -20.14 18.13 -14.39
C VAL A 84 -19.91 19.63 -14.62
N THR A 85 -18.69 20.01 -15.00
CA THR A 85 -18.35 21.41 -15.27
C THR A 85 -19.07 21.94 -16.52
N ASP A 86 -19.00 21.22 -17.65
CA ASP A 86 -19.59 21.67 -18.91
C ASP A 86 -21.13 21.70 -18.85
N SER A 87 -21.77 20.73 -18.17
CA SER A 87 -23.23 20.68 -18.04
C SER A 87 -23.79 21.82 -17.17
N GLY A 88 -23.05 22.26 -16.14
CA GLY A 88 -23.47 23.34 -15.25
C GLY A 88 -23.56 24.70 -15.96
N TYR A 89 -22.57 25.00 -16.81
CA TYR A 89 -22.56 26.25 -17.59
C TYR A 89 -23.57 26.22 -18.74
N GLY A 90 -23.69 25.09 -19.46
CA GLY A 90 -24.64 24.94 -20.55
C GLY A 90 -26.09 25.12 -20.11
N LEU A 91 -26.49 24.45 -19.03
CA LEU A 91 -27.87 24.54 -18.50
C LEU A 91 -28.21 25.97 -18.04
N THR A 92 -27.28 26.65 -17.38
CA THR A 92 -27.50 28.03 -16.90
C THR A 92 -27.70 29.00 -18.07
N GLN A 93 -26.90 28.85 -19.14
CA GLN A 93 -27.05 29.65 -20.36
C GLN A 93 -28.37 29.37 -21.07
N GLU A 94 -28.77 28.09 -21.14
CA GLU A 94 -30.04 27.70 -21.76
C GLU A 94 -31.25 28.22 -20.98
N ILE A 95 -31.18 28.20 -19.63
CA ILE A 95 -32.21 28.80 -18.76
C ILE A 95 -32.33 30.31 -19.01
N GLU A 96 -31.22 31.03 -19.07
CA GLU A 96 -31.27 32.48 -19.28
C GLU A 96 -31.84 32.82 -20.67
N LYS A 97 -31.47 32.06 -21.70
CA LYS A 97 -32.04 32.20 -23.04
C LYS A 97 -33.57 31.99 -23.05
N LEU A 98 -34.06 30.94 -22.38
CA LEU A 98 -35.51 30.69 -22.27
C LEU A 98 -36.24 31.78 -21.47
N ARG A 99 -35.55 32.38 -20.49
CA ARG A 99 -36.08 33.49 -19.68
C ARG A 99 -36.19 34.78 -20.50
N ASP A 100 -35.20 35.08 -21.32
CA ASP A 100 -35.20 36.21 -22.25
C ASP A 100 -36.24 36.04 -23.35
N ASP A 101 -36.37 34.86 -23.96
CA ASP A 101 -37.41 34.59 -24.96
C ASP A 101 -38.82 34.74 -24.35
N ARG A 102 -39.02 34.27 -23.12
CA ARG A 102 -40.28 34.45 -22.37
C ARG A 102 -40.53 35.93 -22.04
N SER A 103 -39.51 36.66 -21.62
CA SER A 103 -39.65 38.09 -21.28
C SER A 103 -39.88 38.96 -22.52
N ALA A 104 -39.35 38.58 -23.67
CA ALA A 104 -39.59 39.21 -24.96
C ALA A 104 -41.00 38.93 -25.51
N THR A 105 -41.54 37.73 -25.28
CA THR A 105 -42.90 37.37 -25.70
C THR A 105 -43.98 37.88 -24.74
N ALA A 106 -43.72 37.88 -23.42
CA ALA A 106 -44.62 38.37 -22.36
C ALA A 106 -45.35 39.71 -22.62
N PRO A 107 -44.67 40.78 -23.06
CA PRO A 107 -45.31 42.08 -23.25
C PRO A 107 -46.28 42.11 -24.44
N LEU A 108 -46.13 41.21 -25.43
CA LEU A 108 -46.95 41.22 -26.65
C LEU A 108 -48.36 40.66 -26.43
N HIS A 109 -48.52 39.66 -25.55
CA HIS A 109 -49.83 39.06 -25.26
C HIS A 109 -50.60 39.79 -24.15
N ALA A 110 -49.93 40.53 -23.26
CA ALA A 110 -50.60 41.31 -22.22
C ALA A 110 -51.32 42.57 -22.75
N VAL A 111 -50.83 43.16 -23.85
CA VAL A 111 -51.48 44.32 -24.50
C VAL A 111 -52.79 43.96 -25.20
N ASN A 112 -52.90 42.75 -25.77
CA ASN A 112 -54.10 42.33 -26.50
C ASN A 112 -55.30 42.03 -25.57
N ALA A 113 -55.05 41.64 -24.31
CA ALA A 113 -56.11 41.34 -23.34
C ALA A 113 -56.77 42.59 -22.73
N LYS A 114 -56.15 43.77 -22.83
CA LYS A 114 -56.62 45.01 -22.20
C LYS A 114 -57.44 45.92 -23.11
N GLY A 115 -57.61 45.57 -24.39
CA GLY A 115 -58.37 46.33 -25.39
C GLY A 115 -59.73 45.73 -25.77
N ALA A 116 -60.19 44.68 -25.09
CA ALA A 116 -61.42 43.95 -25.42
C ALA A 116 -62.56 44.11 -24.38
N ALA A 117 -62.50 45.15 -23.55
CA ALA A 117 -63.55 45.50 -22.58
C ALA A 117 -63.99 46.95 -22.74
#